data_AF-A0A3R7AGB1-F1
#
_entry.id   AF-A0A3R7AGB1-F1
#
_cell.length_a   1.000
_cell.length_b   1.000
_cell.length_c   1.000
_cell.angle_alpha   90.00
_cell.angle_beta   90.00
_cell.angle_gamma   90.00
#
_symmetry.space_group_name_H-M   'P 1'
#
loop_
_entity.id
_entity.type
_entity.pdbx_description
1 polymer ?
#
loop_
_entity_poly.entity_id
_entity_poly.type
_entity_poly.pdbx_seq_one_letter_code
_entity_poly.pdbx_strand_id
1 'polypeptide(L)'
;MSLHEHLADWTDDPLVSASFAPHRRRRDGPSDLPPLPHAATIDLDYAAKPSVNVDVSLGAHIRDTLLDLYAATVIFVTHLMGFESVLVLLVSVGATSGYYYMSGTPSTTDPSSPTTTHRFSANLSWILITFAVVSPMIMQIKQAFLRRENALDNLADLKAIASNVLLANVTWNWGDNHRAKLPPGHNPRAKLLLRGLMSDLYSLLKLPTFTRGRHRLTTRGMDLAVQYQWHVDAILERMMVTIQQLHMQVERMKALGLPPNEASRINQYHWFLQARIERLCNIKMYRTPQATRSFTRLFILILPFFYGPYYIYLIDSGDGQTSFAFALVLSAMTSITMIGIFNVEKALEDPFTEEGLDGVQIDVAIHRIFNAFDAIYPTS
;
A
#
# COMPACT_ATOMS: atom_id res chain seq x y z
N MET A 1 -17.01 24.05 12.78
CA MET A 1 -16.49 23.45 14.03
C MET A 1 -15.03 23.09 13.75
N SER A 2 -14.10 23.88 14.28
CA SER A 2 -12.70 23.97 13.85
C SER A 2 -11.87 22.77 14.31
N LEU A 3 -11.43 21.94 13.37
CA LEU A 3 -10.55 20.79 13.59
C LEU A 3 -9.08 21.19 13.34
N HIS A 4 -8.64 22.28 13.98
CA HIS A 4 -7.24 22.65 14.11
C HIS A 4 -6.85 22.57 15.58
N GLU A 5 -6.93 21.37 16.16
CA GLU A 5 -6.05 21.07 17.29
C GLU A 5 -4.64 20.92 16.70
N HIS A 6 -3.84 21.97 16.86
CA HIS A 6 -2.39 21.90 16.65
C HIS A 6 -1.86 20.87 17.65
N LEU A 7 -1.84 19.59 17.29
CA LEU A 7 -1.13 18.55 18.01
C LEU A 7 0.31 19.05 18.16
N ALA A 8 0.74 19.29 19.39
CA ALA A 8 2.10 19.78 19.68
C ALA A 8 3.10 18.83 19.03
N ASP A 9 3.95 19.36 18.14
CA ASP A 9 4.93 18.55 17.44
C ASP A 9 5.94 18.05 18.47
N TRP A 10 6.33 16.77 18.41
CA TRP A 10 7.24 16.19 19.39
C TRP A 10 8.62 16.88 19.42
N THR A 11 8.94 17.63 18.35
CA THR A 11 10.14 18.46 18.26
C THR A 11 10.07 19.75 19.09
N ASP A 12 8.91 20.09 19.65
CA ASP A 12 8.72 21.22 20.56
C ASP A 12 9.06 20.89 22.01
N ASP A 13 9.22 19.62 22.35
CA ASP A 13 9.55 19.18 23.70
C ASP A 13 10.90 19.80 24.16
N PRO A 14 10.97 20.37 25.37
CA PRO A 14 12.17 21.03 25.89
C PRO A 14 13.41 20.13 25.90
N LEU A 15 13.23 18.81 25.95
CA LEU A 15 14.32 17.84 25.90
C LEU A 15 15.01 17.77 24.55
N VAL A 16 14.39 18.19 23.44
CA VAL A 16 14.94 18.07 22.08
C VAL A 16 14.85 19.34 21.24
N SER A 17 14.00 20.30 21.61
CA SER A 17 13.67 21.49 20.81
C SER A 17 14.89 22.29 20.32
N ALA A 18 15.90 22.47 21.16
CA ALA A 18 17.14 23.17 20.79
C ALA A 18 17.87 22.50 19.60
N SER A 19 17.80 21.17 19.49
CA SER A 19 18.44 20.41 18.41
C SER A 19 17.67 20.48 17.08
N PHE A 20 16.35 20.70 17.15
CA PHE A 20 15.48 20.77 15.97
C PHE A 20 15.17 22.21 15.52
N ALA A 21 15.44 23.23 16.34
CA ALA A 21 15.20 24.64 16.03
C ALA A 21 15.79 25.14 14.68
N PRO A 22 17.02 24.73 14.26
CA PRO A 22 17.55 25.12 12.94
C PRO A 22 16.76 24.51 11.77
N HIS A 23 16.23 23.31 11.95
CA HIS A 23 15.53 22.54 10.93
C HIS A 23 14.04 22.91 10.84
N ARG A 24 13.47 23.48 11.92
CA ARG A 24 12.09 23.97 11.97
C ARG A 24 11.82 25.04 10.90
N ARG A 25 12.76 25.96 10.67
CA ARG A 25 12.65 27.03 9.65
C ARG A 25 12.62 26.51 8.21
N ARG A 26 13.06 25.28 7.95
CA ARG A 26 12.94 24.64 6.62
C ARG A 26 11.58 23.96 6.40
N ARG A 27 10.80 23.77 7.47
CA ARG A 27 9.52 23.05 7.50
C ARG A 27 8.30 23.98 7.44
N ASP A 28 8.46 25.29 7.34
CA ASP A 28 7.33 26.18 7.04
C ASP A 28 7.11 26.16 5.52
N GLY A 29 6.40 25.13 5.05
CA GLY A 29 5.91 25.03 3.67
C GLY A 29 4.77 26.04 3.43
N PRO A 30 4.29 26.20 2.19
CA PRO A 30 3.14 27.06 1.91
C PRO A 30 1.94 26.69 2.79
N SER A 31 1.26 27.68 3.36
CA SER A 31 0.24 27.56 4.42
C SER A 31 -0.99 26.70 4.10
N ASP A 32 -1.14 26.22 2.87
CA ASP A 32 -2.35 25.61 2.34
C ASP A 32 -2.29 24.07 2.30
N LEU A 33 -1.31 23.48 2.98
CA LEU A 33 -1.05 22.04 2.96
C LEU A 33 -1.86 21.29 4.02
N PRO A 34 -2.44 20.11 3.70
CA PRO A 34 -3.20 19.32 4.66
C PRO A 34 -2.29 18.83 5.81
N PRO A 35 -2.83 18.72 7.04
CA PRO A 35 -2.05 18.28 8.20
C PRO A 35 -1.52 16.85 8.01
N LEU A 36 -0.29 16.62 8.49
CA LEU A 36 0.33 15.28 8.48
C LEU A 36 -0.44 14.34 9.42
N PRO A 37 -0.63 13.07 9.03
CA PRO A 37 -1.22 12.09 9.93
C PRO A 37 -0.30 11.87 11.15
N HIS A 38 -0.80 12.17 12.34
CA HIS A 38 -0.08 11.99 13.59
C HIS A 38 -0.47 10.66 14.25
N ALA A 39 0.52 9.93 14.76
CA ALA A 39 0.30 8.64 15.45
C ALA A 39 -0.39 8.78 16.83
N ALA A 40 -0.75 10.00 17.27
CA ALA A 40 -1.19 10.31 18.63
C ALA A 40 -2.67 9.97 18.93
N THR A 41 -3.44 9.44 17.98
CA THR A 41 -4.89 9.20 18.14
C THR A 41 -5.30 7.84 17.57
N ILE A 42 -4.77 6.74 18.12
CA ILE A 42 -5.15 5.38 17.72
C ILE A 42 -5.90 4.73 18.89
N ASP A 43 -7.23 4.76 18.85
CA ASP A 43 -8.10 3.92 19.69
C ASP A 43 -8.21 2.54 19.05
N LEU A 44 -7.54 1.55 19.65
CA LEU A 44 -7.64 0.16 19.24
C LEU A 44 -8.77 -0.53 20.03
N ASP A 45 -9.80 -0.99 19.34
CA ASP A 45 -10.85 -1.82 19.93
C ASP A 45 -10.37 -3.27 20.07
N TYR A 46 -10.03 -3.67 21.31
CA TYR A 46 -9.53 -5.00 21.65
C TYR A 46 -10.65 -6.05 21.90
N ALA A 47 -11.92 -5.73 21.62
CA ALA A 47 -13.06 -6.57 22.04
C ALA A 47 -13.30 -7.84 21.20
N ALA A 48 -12.56 -8.09 20.12
CA ALA A 48 -12.75 -9.29 19.30
C ALA A 48 -12.05 -10.52 19.90
N LYS A 49 -12.82 -11.41 20.54
CA LYS A 49 -12.36 -12.75 20.96
C LYS A 49 -12.38 -13.71 19.75
N PRO A 50 -11.23 -14.25 19.32
CA PRO A 50 -11.25 -15.36 18.38
C PRO A 50 -11.70 -16.63 19.13
N SER A 51 -12.89 -17.15 18.80
CA SER A 51 -13.38 -18.43 19.31
C SER A 51 -13.32 -19.48 18.20
N VAL A 52 -12.53 -20.54 18.41
CA VAL A 52 -12.55 -21.74 17.58
C VAL A 52 -13.63 -22.66 18.15
N ASN A 53 -14.77 -22.76 17.48
CA ASN A 53 -15.83 -23.71 17.83
C ASN A 53 -15.60 -25.03 17.09
N VAL A 54 -15.40 -26.11 17.83
CA VAL A 54 -15.07 -27.44 17.29
C VAL A 54 -16.33 -28.28 16.96
N ASP A 55 -17.51 -27.88 17.45
CA ASP A 55 -18.81 -28.51 17.16
C ASP A 55 -19.74 -27.54 16.42
N VAL A 56 -19.67 -27.49 15.09
CA VAL A 56 -20.51 -26.59 14.28
C VAL A 56 -21.64 -27.38 13.63
N SER A 57 -22.88 -27.04 14.01
CA SER A 57 -24.10 -27.55 13.37
C SER A 57 -24.14 -27.21 11.87
N LEU A 58 -24.69 -28.11 11.03
CA LEU A 58 -24.84 -27.90 9.58
C LEU A 58 -25.55 -26.57 9.26
N GLY A 59 -26.50 -26.15 10.09
CA GLY A 59 -27.17 -24.85 9.95
C GLY A 59 -26.26 -23.65 10.23
N ALA A 60 -25.31 -23.78 11.17
CA ALA A 60 -24.29 -22.76 11.42
C ALA A 60 -23.28 -22.69 10.27
N HIS A 61 -22.88 -23.83 9.70
CA HIS A 61 -22.03 -23.86 8.50
C HIS A 61 -22.68 -23.15 7.30
N ILE A 62 -23.97 -23.39 7.04
CA ILE A 62 -24.69 -22.69 5.94
C ILE A 62 -24.74 -21.19 6.21
N ARG A 63 -25.08 -20.79 7.44
CA ARG A 63 -25.13 -19.37 7.81
C ARG A 63 -23.77 -18.70 7.63
N ASP A 64 -22.70 -19.30 8.14
CA ASP A 64 -21.37 -18.73 8.07
C ASP A 64 -20.89 -18.67 6.60
N THR A 65 -21.18 -19.68 5.79
CA THR A 65 -20.91 -19.65 4.33
C THR A 65 -21.67 -18.53 3.61
N LEU A 66 -22.94 -18.29 3.96
CA LEU A 66 -23.73 -17.20 3.39
C LEU A 66 -23.21 -15.83 3.83
N LEU A 67 -22.77 -15.69 5.08
CA LEU A 67 -22.13 -14.48 5.58
C LEU A 67 -20.79 -14.21 4.87
N ASP A 68 -19.99 -15.26 4.65
CA ASP A 68 -18.73 -15.17 3.89
C ASP A 68 -18.99 -14.78 2.43
N LEU A 69 -20.02 -15.37 1.79
CA LEU A 69 -20.39 -15.02 0.42
C LEU A 69 -20.92 -13.58 0.33
N TYR A 70 -21.70 -13.14 1.31
CA TYR A 70 -22.16 -11.75 1.41
C TYR A 70 -20.98 -10.80 1.58
N ALA A 71 -20.07 -11.08 2.52
CA ALA A 71 -18.87 -10.28 2.74
C ALA A 71 -18.00 -10.23 1.47
N ALA A 72 -17.78 -11.36 0.79
CA ALA A 72 -17.06 -11.44 -0.46
C ALA A 72 -17.71 -10.59 -1.56
N THR A 73 -19.05 -10.61 -1.66
CA THR A 73 -19.79 -9.81 -2.64
C THR A 73 -19.68 -8.32 -2.33
N VAL A 74 -19.82 -7.92 -1.08
CA VAL A 74 -19.66 -6.53 -0.64
C VAL A 74 -18.25 -6.04 -0.94
N ILE A 75 -17.23 -6.81 -0.56
CA ILE A 75 -15.82 -6.52 -0.84
C ILE A 75 -15.60 -6.36 -2.35
N PHE A 76 -16.09 -7.30 -3.14
CA PHE A 76 -15.94 -7.29 -4.60
C PHE A 76 -16.56 -6.02 -5.22
N VAL A 77 -17.78 -5.66 -4.82
CA VAL A 77 -18.47 -4.48 -5.38
C VAL A 77 -17.87 -3.16 -4.89
N THR A 78 -17.46 -3.08 -3.62
CA THR A 78 -16.99 -1.82 -3.02
C THR A 78 -15.51 -1.54 -3.28
N HIS A 79 -14.66 -2.57 -3.22
CA HIS A 79 -13.21 -2.41 -3.31
C HIS A 79 -12.64 -2.82 -4.69
N LEU A 80 -13.25 -3.80 -5.37
CA LEU A 80 -12.76 -4.29 -6.67
C LEU A 80 -13.51 -3.71 -7.88
N MET A 81 -14.77 -3.28 -7.75
CA MET A 81 -15.51 -2.65 -8.85
C MET A 81 -15.43 -1.12 -8.78
N GLY A 82 -14.43 -0.57 -9.47
CA GLY A 82 -14.30 0.88 -9.68
C GLY A 82 -14.94 1.37 -10.98
N PHE A 83 -14.83 2.68 -11.24
CA PHE A 83 -15.25 3.29 -12.51
C PHE A 83 -14.59 2.65 -13.74
N GLU A 84 -13.33 2.23 -13.61
CA GLU A 84 -12.61 1.52 -14.68
C GLU A 84 -13.28 0.19 -15.04
N SER A 85 -13.81 -0.55 -14.04
CA SER A 85 -14.53 -1.81 -14.26
C SER A 85 -15.84 -1.59 -15.01
N VAL A 86 -16.59 -0.54 -14.67
CA VAL A 86 -17.81 -0.15 -15.39
C VAL A 86 -17.49 0.22 -16.84
N LEU A 87 -16.42 0.98 -17.06
CA LEU A 87 -16.01 1.39 -18.40
C LEU A 87 -15.60 0.18 -19.26
N VAL A 88 -14.79 -0.73 -18.73
CA VAL A 88 -14.39 -1.96 -19.45
C VAL A 88 -15.61 -2.85 -19.74
N LEU A 89 -16.56 -2.95 -18.79
CA LEU A 89 -17.80 -3.68 -18.99
C LEU A 89 -18.66 -3.06 -20.12
N LEU A 90 -18.83 -1.74 -20.13
CA LEU A 90 -19.59 -1.04 -21.17
C LEU A 90 -18.94 -1.18 -22.55
N VAL A 91 -17.61 -1.09 -22.61
CA VAL A 91 -16.86 -1.31 -23.86
C VAL A 91 -17.04 -2.74 -24.34
N SER A 92 -17.03 -3.71 -23.43
CA SER A 92 -17.19 -5.12 -23.76
C SER A 92 -18.59 -5.48 -24.29
N VAL A 93 -19.63 -5.04 -23.57
CA VAL A 93 -21.02 -5.20 -23.98
C VAL A 93 -21.29 -4.43 -25.28
N GLY A 94 -20.77 -3.21 -25.41
CA GLY A 94 -20.89 -2.36 -26.59
C GLY A 94 -20.23 -2.96 -27.82
N ALA A 95 -18.98 -3.46 -27.69
CA ALA A 95 -18.27 -4.12 -28.78
C ALA A 95 -19.01 -5.38 -29.24
N THR A 96 -19.41 -6.25 -28.30
CA THR A 96 -20.11 -7.50 -28.61
C THR A 96 -21.46 -7.24 -29.28
N SER A 97 -22.24 -6.29 -28.77
CA SER A 97 -23.53 -5.90 -29.36
C SER A 97 -23.34 -5.25 -30.73
N GLY A 98 -22.34 -4.38 -30.88
CA GLY A 98 -22.01 -3.73 -32.15
C GLY A 98 -21.67 -4.73 -33.25
N TYR A 99 -20.82 -5.71 -32.96
CA TYR A 99 -20.50 -6.78 -33.91
C TYR A 99 -21.70 -7.67 -34.24
N TYR A 100 -22.59 -7.95 -33.28
CA TYR A 100 -23.82 -8.71 -33.52
C TYR A 100 -24.77 -7.98 -34.47
N TYR A 101 -25.01 -6.68 -34.28
CA TYR A 101 -25.87 -5.91 -35.18
C TYR A 101 -25.24 -5.72 -36.56
N MET A 102 -23.91 -5.55 -36.63
CA MET A 102 -23.18 -5.44 -37.89
C MET A 102 -23.14 -6.76 -38.67
N SER A 103 -23.13 -7.91 -37.98
CA SER A 103 -23.22 -9.23 -38.63
C SER A 103 -24.66 -9.59 -39.04
N GLY A 104 -25.66 -8.96 -38.42
CA GLY A 104 -27.08 -9.17 -38.68
C GLY A 104 -27.68 -8.33 -39.81
N THR A 105 -27.02 -7.28 -40.30
CA THR A 105 -27.53 -6.49 -41.43
C THR A 105 -27.42 -7.27 -42.75
N PRO A 106 -28.54 -7.69 -43.37
CA PRO A 106 -28.49 -8.32 -44.68
C PRO A 106 -28.07 -7.27 -45.71
N SER A 107 -26.96 -7.51 -46.41
CA SER A 107 -26.66 -6.77 -47.63
C SER A 107 -27.72 -7.13 -48.68
N THR A 108 -28.74 -6.29 -48.84
CA THR A 108 -29.70 -6.38 -49.93
C THR A 108 -29.02 -6.03 -51.24
N THR A 109 -28.54 -7.04 -51.97
CA THR A 109 -28.35 -6.97 -53.42
C THR A 109 -28.35 -8.38 -54.02
N ASP A 110 -29.32 -8.59 -54.91
CA ASP A 110 -29.57 -9.69 -55.85
C ASP A 110 -30.03 -11.09 -55.37
N PRO A 111 -31.25 -11.54 -55.77
CA PRO A 111 -31.80 -12.85 -55.46
C PRO A 111 -31.20 -14.03 -56.26
N SER A 112 -30.10 -13.84 -57.00
CA SER A 112 -29.50 -14.87 -57.87
C SER A 112 -28.02 -15.15 -57.62
N SER A 113 -27.44 -14.61 -56.54
CA SER A 113 -26.08 -14.92 -56.10
C SER A 113 -26.15 -15.69 -54.77
N PRO A 114 -25.33 -16.74 -54.53
CA PRO A 114 -25.25 -17.34 -53.20
C PRO A 114 -24.89 -16.24 -52.20
N THR A 115 -25.83 -15.91 -51.33
CA THR A 115 -25.71 -14.81 -50.37
C THR A 115 -24.63 -15.15 -49.35
N THR A 116 -23.39 -14.81 -49.64
CA THR A 116 -22.30 -14.82 -48.66
C THR A 116 -22.55 -13.65 -47.71
N THR A 117 -23.41 -13.84 -46.70
CA THR A 117 -23.47 -12.92 -45.57
C THR A 117 -22.09 -12.92 -44.91
N HIS A 118 -21.29 -11.88 -45.17
CA HIS A 118 -20.02 -11.67 -44.49
C HIS A 118 -20.30 -11.27 -43.04
N ARG A 119 -20.62 -12.27 -42.20
CA ARG A 119 -20.66 -12.10 -40.76
C ARG A 119 -19.24 -11.85 -40.27
N PHE A 120 -19.03 -10.77 -39.54
CA PHE A 120 -17.74 -10.46 -38.94
C PHE A 120 -17.52 -11.34 -37.70
N SER A 121 -17.33 -12.64 -37.94
CA SER A 121 -17.08 -13.67 -36.94
C SER A 121 -15.72 -14.29 -37.20
N ALA A 122 -14.89 -14.44 -36.17
CA ALA A 122 -13.57 -15.03 -36.31
C ALA A 122 -13.26 -15.97 -35.16
N ASN A 123 -12.72 -17.16 -35.48
CA ASN A 123 -12.16 -18.06 -34.48
C ASN A 123 -10.79 -17.53 -34.04
N LEU A 124 -10.77 -16.78 -32.94
CA LEU A 124 -9.57 -16.21 -32.35
C LEU A 124 -9.02 -17.12 -31.24
N SER A 125 -7.69 -17.25 -31.20
CA SER A 125 -7.01 -18.01 -30.16
C SER A 125 -6.81 -17.17 -28.90
N TRP A 126 -7.23 -17.72 -27.76
CA TRP A 126 -7.03 -17.13 -26.42
C TRP A 126 -5.56 -17.05 -25.97
N ILE A 127 -4.62 -17.66 -26.72
CA ILE A 127 -3.20 -17.66 -26.40
C ILE A 127 -2.65 -16.24 -26.23
N LEU A 128 -3.08 -15.30 -27.08
CA LEU A 128 -2.64 -13.92 -27.02
C LEU A 128 -3.04 -13.26 -25.69
N ILE A 129 -4.25 -13.51 -25.19
CA ILE A 129 -4.71 -12.98 -23.90
C ILE A 129 -3.90 -13.60 -22.75
N THR A 130 -3.76 -14.91 -22.76
CA THR A 130 -3.07 -15.63 -21.68
C THR A 130 -1.61 -15.19 -21.57
N PHE A 131 -0.90 -15.11 -22.70
CA PHE A 131 0.52 -14.76 -22.71
C PHE A 131 0.77 -13.26 -22.54
N ALA A 132 0.01 -12.40 -23.22
CA ALA A 132 0.28 -10.96 -23.22
C ALA A 132 -0.34 -10.21 -22.02
N VAL A 133 -1.41 -10.74 -21.42
CA VAL A 133 -2.16 -10.04 -20.36
C VAL A 133 -2.12 -10.81 -19.04
N VAL A 134 -2.53 -12.08 -19.03
CA VAL A 134 -2.64 -12.86 -17.78
C VAL A 134 -1.27 -13.13 -17.14
N SER A 135 -0.29 -13.58 -17.93
CA SER A 135 1.05 -13.89 -17.43
C SER A 135 1.75 -12.69 -16.76
N PRO A 136 1.80 -11.48 -17.38
CA PRO A 136 2.32 -10.29 -16.71
C PRO A 136 1.56 -9.89 -15.44
N MET A 137 0.22 -10.05 -15.41
CA MET A 137 -0.58 -9.77 -14.20
C MET A 137 -0.19 -10.70 -13.06
N ILE A 138 -0.07 -12.01 -13.31
CA ILE A 138 0.35 -12.98 -12.28
C ILE A 138 1.73 -12.61 -11.72
N MET A 139 2.68 -12.24 -12.58
CA MET A 139 4.01 -11.80 -12.14
C MET A 139 3.93 -10.54 -11.27
N GLN A 140 3.12 -9.54 -11.65
CA GLN A 140 2.96 -8.31 -10.88
C GLN A 140 2.33 -8.56 -9.52
N ILE A 141 1.31 -9.42 -9.44
CA ILE A 141 0.69 -9.86 -8.17
C ILE A 141 1.74 -10.52 -7.27
N LYS A 142 2.55 -11.44 -7.81
CA LYS A 142 3.62 -12.10 -7.04
C LYS A 142 4.62 -11.08 -6.48
N GLN A 143 5.03 -10.10 -7.28
CA GLN A 143 5.96 -9.04 -6.83
C GLN A 143 5.33 -8.15 -5.74
N ALA A 144 4.03 -7.88 -5.84
CA ALA A 144 3.29 -7.14 -4.83
C ALA A 144 3.26 -7.89 -3.48
N PHE A 145 2.98 -9.20 -3.50
CA PHE A 145 3.05 -10.04 -2.29
C PHE A 145 4.44 -10.07 -1.68
N LEU A 146 5.49 -10.30 -2.47
CA LEU A 146 6.86 -10.30 -1.96
C LEU A 146 7.24 -8.95 -1.33
N ARG A 147 6.76 -7.84 -1.89
CA ARG A 147 6.99 -6.50 -1.35
C ARG A 147 6.30 -6.30 0.01
N ARG A 148 5.09 -6.84 0.18
CA ARG A 148 4.39 -6.85 1.48
C ARG A 148 5.14 -7.68 2.52
N GLU A 149 5.53 -8.90 2.20
CA GLU A 149 6.28 -9.76 3.12
C GLU A 149 7.61 -9.10 3.54
N ASN A 150 8.34 -8.54 2.57
CA ASN A 150 9.54 -7.75 2.86
C ASN A 150 9.25 -6.55 3.78
N ALA A 151 8.10 -5.88 3.64
CA ALA A 151 7.73 -4.78 4.52
C ALA A 151 7.48 -5.25 5.96
N LEU A 152 6.80 -6.39 6.13
CA LEU A 152 6.56 -7.01 7.44
C LEU A 152 7.86 -7.42 8.12
N ASP A 153 8.77 -8.06 7.40
CA ASP A 153 10.08 -8.47 7.92
C ASP A 153 10.89 -7.25 8.39
N ASN A 154 10.95 -6.19 7.57
CA ASN A 154 11.68 -4.98 7.94
C ASN A 154 11.03 -4.25 9.12
N LEU A 155 9.70 -4.32 9.28
CA LEU A 155 8.99 -3.73 10.42
C LEU A 155 9.23 -4.51 11.72
N ALA A 156 9.31 -5.84 11.64
CA ALA A 156 9.68 -6.69 12.77
C ALA A 156 11.12 -6.40 13.23
N ASP A 157 12.07 -6.36 12.29
CA ASP A 157 13.46 -5.99 12.55
C ASP A 157 13.55 -4.59 13.17
N LEU A 158 12.81 -3.61 12.60
CA LEU A 158 12.76 -2.23 13.09
C LEU A 158 12.34 -2.18 14.56
N LYS A 159 11.23 -2.86 14.91
CA LYS A 159 10.75 -2.94 16.29
C LYS A 159 11.80 -3.52 17.23
N ALA A 160 12.42 -4.64 16.84
CA ALA A 160 13.43 -5.31 17.65
C ALA A 160 14.66 -4.42 17.88
N ILE A 161 15.18 -3.81 16.82
CA ILE A 161 16.37 -2.95 16.90
C ILE A 161 16.05 -1.69 17.71
N ALA A 162 14.93 -1.01 17.46
CA ALA A 162 14.56 0.20 18.20
C ALA A 162 14.39 -0.07 19.70
N SER A 163 13.80 -1.21 20.05
CA SER A 163 13.67 -1.65 21.46
C SER A 163 15.04 -1.90 22.10
N ASN A 164 15.97 -2.52 21.36
CA ASN A 164 17.34 -2.74 21.84
C ASN A 164 18.15 -1.43 21.96
N VAL A 165 17.95 -0.46 21.07
CA VAL A 165 18.54 0.88 21.20
C VAL A 165 18.04 1.55 22.49
N LEU A 166 16.74 1.45 22.79
CA LEU A 166 16.19 1.99 24.03
C LEU A 166 16.75 1.28 25.26
N LEU A 167 16.79 -0.05 25.26
CA LEU A 167 17.39 -0.86 26.32
C LEU A 167 18.86 -0.47 26.54
N ALA A 168 19.65 -0.30 25.48
CA ALA A 168 21.04 0.13 25.60
C ALA A 168 21.18 1.49 26.30
N ASN A 169 20.28 2.44 26.00
CA ASN A 169 20.27 3.73 26.67
C ASN A 169 19.76 3.66 28.11
N VAL A 170 18.79 2.78 28.43
CA VAL A 170 18.06 2.76 29.71
C VAL A 170 18.59 1.74 30.73
N THR A 171 19.11 0.59 30.31
CA THR A 171 19.44 -0.53 31.20
C THR A 171 20.93 -0.88 31.25
N TRP A 172 21.70 -0.65 30.18
CA TRP A 172 23.12 -1.03 30.17
C TRP A 172 23.90 -0.22 31.21
N ASN A 173 24.65 -0.93 32.07
CA ASN A 173 25.50 -0.35 33.09
C ASN A 173 26.95 -0.78 32.85
N TRP A 174 27.86 0.19 32.77
CA TRP A 174 29.25 -0.01 32.38
C TRP A 174 30.21 0.18 33.56
N GLY A 175 30.19 -0.76 34.51
CA GLY A 175 31.11 -0.81 35.66
C GLY A 175 31.03 0.38 36.63
N ASP A 176 31.38 0.18 37.89
CA ASP A 176 31.46 1.21 38.96
C ASP A 176 30.24 2.16 39.07
N ASN A 177 29.06 1.74 38.61
CA ASN A 177 27.83 2.54 38.55
C ASN A 177 28.01 3.93 37.89
N HIS A 178 28.90 4.04 36.90
CA HIS A 178 29.11 5.27 36.12
C HIS A 178 27.82 5.80 35.47
N ARG A 179 26.85 4.91 35.22
CA ARG A 179 25.51 5.24 34.75
C ARG A 179 24.79 6.27 35.63
N ALA A 180 25.01 6.28 36.95
CA ALA A 180 24.40 7.25 37.86
C ALA A 180 24.86 8.69 37.60
N LYS A 181 25.97 8.88 36.87
CA LYS A 181 26.47 10.20 36.46
C LYS A 181 25.74 10.78 35.25
N LEU A 182 24.88 10.00 34.58
CA LEU A 182 24.10 10.49 33.45
C LEU A 182 23.10 11.56 33.89
N PRO A 183 22.84 12.58 33.06
CA PRO A 183 21.82 13.56 33.37
C PRO A 183 20.44 12.88 33.41
N PRO A 184 19.53 13.29 34.31
CA PRO A 184 18.21 12.67 34.47
C PRO A 184 17.37 12.73 33.18
N GLY A 185 17.64 13.71 32.31
CA GLY A 185 17.00 13.84 31.01
C GLY A 185 17.50 12.89 29.91
N HIS A 186 18.52 12.07 30.14
CA HIS A 186 19.09 11.19 29.10
C HIS A 186 18.12 10.09 28.66
N ASN A 187 17.59 9.32 29.61
CA ASN A 187 16.63 8.23 29.35
C ASN A 187 15.33 8.72 28.68
N PRO A 188 14.63 9.76 29.21
CA PRO A 188 13.41 10.26 28.57
C PRO A 188 13.71 10.84 27.19
N ARG A 189 14.87 11.49 26.99
CA ARG A 189 15.29 11.98 25.66
C ARG A 189 15.51 10.85 24.66
N ALA A 190 16.17 9.76 25.05
CA ALA A 190 16.38 8.61 24.16
C ALA A 190 15.04 7.99 23.73
N LYS A 191 14.11 7.80 24.67
CA LYS A 191 12.75 7.34 24.38
C LYS A 191 11.99 8.30 23.45
N LEU A 192 12.06 9.60 23.71
CA LEU A 192 11.41 10.62 22.90
C LEU A 192 11.95 10.64 21.47
N LEU A 193 13.27 10.55 21.28
CA LEU A 193 13.90 10.48 19.95
C LEU A 193 13.44 9.22 19.19
N LEU A 194 13.38 8.07 19.83
CA LEU A 194 12.90 6.84 19.20
C LEU A 194 11.40 6.90 18.87
N ARG A 195 10.56 7.44 19.76
CA ARG A 195 9.13 7.67 19.47
C ARG A 195 8.94 8.64 18.32
N GLY A 196 9.67 9.76 18.31
CA GLY A 196 9.66 10.74 17.25
C GLY A 196 10.06 10.12 15.91
N LEU A 197 11.14 9.34 15.88
CA LEU A 197 11.59 8.63 14.68
C LEU A 197 10.52 7.67 14.13
N MET A 198 9.86 6.91 15.00
CA MET A 198 8.78 6.00 14.59
C MET A 198 7.52 6.76 14.12
N SER A 199 7.20 7.89 14.75
CA SER A 199 6.09 8.77 14.32
C SER A 199 6.35 9.40 12.96
N ASP A 200 7.59 9.78 12.69
CA ASP A 200 8.02 10.32 11.40
C ASP A 200 7.93 9.26 10.32
N LEU A 201 8.36 8.03 10.64
CA LEU A 201 8.26 6.90 9.72
C LEU A 201 6.81 6.55 9.45
N TYR A 202 5.98 6.50 10.48
CA TYR A 202 4.53 6.33 10.36
C TYR A 202 3.94 7.36 9.39
N SER A 203 4.26 8.64 9.61
CA SER A 203 3.77 9.74 8.78
C SER A 203 4.15 9.51 7.31
N LEU A 204 5.42 9.20 7.05
CA LEU A 204 5.92 8.94 5.70
C LEU A 204 5.27 7.71 5.03
N LEU A 205 5.11 6.62 5.77
CA LEU A 205 4.52 5.38 5.23
C LEU A 205 3.03 5.53 4.93
N LYS A 206 2.28 6.31 5.72
CA LYS A 206 0.87 6.64 5.49
C LYS A 206 0.66 7.70 4.42
N LEU A 207 1.70 8.46 4.03
CA LEU A 207 1.52 9.49 3.01
C LEU A 207 0.94 8.90 1.71
N PRO A 208 -0.01 9.61 1.08
CA PRO A 208 -0.47 9.27 -0.26
C PRO A 208 0.69 9.28 -1.24
N THR A 209 0.48 8.57 -2.35
CA THR A 209 1.59 8.01 -3.08
C THR A 209 1.66 8.68 -4.47
N PHE A 210 2.60 9.61 -4.65
CA PHE A 210 2.60 10.58 -5.77
C PHE A 210 3.40 10.16 -7.00
N THR A 211 3.81 8.91 -7.11
CA THR A 211 4.62 8.41 -8.24
C THR A 211 3.81 7.85 -9.43
N ARG A 212 2.47 7.89 -9.38
CA ARG A 212 1.59 7.43 -10.49
C ARG A 212 1.77 8.28 -11.76
N GLY A 213 1.52 7.69 -12.94
CA GLY A 213 1.69 8.35 -14.24
C GLY A 213 0.97 9.70 -14.38
N ARG A 214 -0.21 9.87 -13.77
CA ARG A 214 -0.93 11.15 -13.74
C ARG A 214 -0.11 12.29 -13.13
N HIS A 215 0.73 12.01 -12.14
CA HIS A 215 1.55 13.03 -11.47
C HIS A 215 2.81 13.40 -12.25
N ARG A 216 3.13 12.66 -13.31
CA ARG A 216 4.24 12.96 -14.23
C ARG A 216 3.78 13.60 -15.54
N LEU A 217 2.52 13.41 -15.90
CA LEU A 217 1.99 13.75 -17.23
C LEU A 217 0.90 14.83 -17.21
N THR A 218 0.30 15.14 -16.06
CA THR A 218 -0.76 16.17 -15.96
C THR A 218 -0.27 17.36 -15.15
N THR A 219 -0.60 18.58 -15.57
CA THR A 219 -0.18 19.83 -14.88
C THR A 219 -0.60 19.83 -13.42
N ARG A 220 -1.89 19.63 -13.15
CA ARG A 220 -2.42 19.51 -11.78
C ARG A 220 -1.77 18.39 -10.96
N GLY A 221 -1.44 17.27 -11.60
CA GLY A 221 -0.78 16.15 -10.93
C GLY A 221 0.69 16.43 -10.61
N MET A 222 1.39 17.18 -11.46
CA MET A 222 2.77 17.61 -11.23
C MET A 222 2.84 18.61 -10.08
N ASP A 223 1.95 19.60 -10.07
CA ASP A 223 1.87 20.60 -8.99
C ASP A 223 1.62 19.92 -7.63
N LEU A 224 0.70 18.95 -7.61
CA LEU A 224 0.45 18.13 -6.43
C LEU A 224 1.70 17.33 -6.02
N ALA A 225 2.39 16.66 -6.95
CA ALA A 225 3.59 15.90 -6.61
C ALA A 225 4.71 16.78 -6.04
N VAL A 226 4.91 17.99 -6.57
CA VAL A 226 5.90 18.94 -6.06
C VAL A 226 5.59 19.34 -4.62
N GLN A 227 4.32 19.63 -4.32
CA GLN A 227 3.88 19.98 -2.96
C GLN A 227 4.17 18.87 -1.94
N TYR A 228 3.93 17.61 -2.30
CA TYR A 228 4.16 16.48 -1.40
C TYR A 228 5.63 16.05 -1.33
N GLN A 229 6.41 16.25 -2.39
CA GLN A 229 7.84 15.94 -2.38
C GLN A 229 8.57 16.70 -1.28
N TRP A 230 8.22 17.98 -1.09
CA TRP A 230 8.79 18.79 -0.01
C TRP A 230 8.48 18.21 1.39
N HIS A 231 7.30 17.64 1.61
CA HIS A 231 6.98 16.97 2.89
C HIS A 231 7.83 15.73 3.11
N VAL A 232 8.03 14.95 2.06
CA VAL A 232 8.85 13.74 2.11
C VAL A 232 10.29 14.12 2.47
N ASP A 233 10.85 15.10 1.78
CA ASP A 233 12.22 15.57 2.02
C ASP A 233 12.38 16.12 3.45
N ALA A 234 11.40 16.91 3.94
CA ALA A 234 11.41 17.44 5.30
C ALA A 234 11.34 16.35 6.37
N ILE A 235 10.52 15.30 6.17
CA ILE A 235 10.44 14.16 7.09
C ILE A 235 11.75 13.36 7.08
N LEU A 236 12.34 13.09 5.91
CA LEU A 236 13.61 12.39 5.81
C LEU A 236 14.76 13.16 6.48
N GLU A 237 14.81 14.48 6.29
CA GLU A 237 15.79 15.35 6.98
C GLU A 237 15.59 15.26 8.51
N ARG A 238 14.34 15.31 8.99
CA ARG A 238 14.02 15.18 10.43
C ARG A 238 14.44 13.82 11.00
N MET A 239 14.22 12.72 10.27
CA MET A 239 14.69 11.39 10.66
C MET A 239 16.21 11.35 10.77
N MET A 240 16.93 11.94 9.81
CA MET A 240 18.39 11.98 9.81
C MET A 240 18.93 12.75 11.03
N VAL A 241 18.33 13.91 11.34
CA VAL A 241 18.66 14.68 12.55
C VAL A 241 18.40 13.84 13.80
N THR A 242 17.30 13.11 13.85
CA THR A 242 16.97 12.22 14.99
C THR A 242 18.01 11.12 15.17
N ILE A 243 18.46 10.49 14.08
CA ILE A 243 19.54 9.48 14.10
C ILE A 243 20.86 10.10 14.57
N GLN A 244 21.18 11.32 14.14
CA GLN A 244 22.34 12.06 14.64
C GLN A 244 22.23 12.29 16.15
N GLN A 245 21.05 12.70 16.65
CA GLN A 245 20.83 12.92 18.08
C GLN A 245 20.93 11.63 18.91
N LEU A 246 20.57 10.48 18.35
CA LEU A 246 20.79 9.17 18.97
C LEU A 246 22.28 8.84 19.09
N HIS A 247 23.07 9.09 18.05
CA HIS A 247 24.54 8.94 18.13
C HIS A 247 25.15 9.88 19.18
N MET A 248 24.63 11.12 19.30
CA MET A 248 25.08 12.05 20.34
C MET A 248 24.75 11.57 21.78
N GLN A 249 23.72 10.73 21.98
CA GLN A 249 23.50 10.09 23.29
C GLN A 249 24.64 9.14 23.65
N VAL A 250 25.15 8.38 22.68
CA VAL A 250 26.29 7.47 22.88
C VAL A 250 27.56 8.26 23.18
N GLU A 251 27.81 9.37 22.49
CA GLU A 251 28.96 10.24 22.79
C GLU A 251 28.90 10.82 24.21
N ARG A 252 27.70 11.14 24.72
CA ARG A 252 27.53 11.54 26.12
C ARG A 252 27.83 10.40 27.10
N MET A 253 27.40 9.18 26.78
CA MET A 253 27.72 8.00 27.59
C MET A 253 29.24 7.72 27.60
N LYS A 254 29.91 7.84 26.44
CA LYS A 254 31.38 7.72 26.31
C LYS A 254 32.12 8.73 27.15
N ALA A 255 31.68 10.00 27.16
CA ALA A 255 32.28 11.04 27.99
C ALA A 255 32.21 10.73 29.50
N LEU A 256 31.27 9.88 29.93
CA LEU A 256 31.07 9.44 31.31
C LEU A 256 31.64 8.04 31.60
N GLY A 257 32.48 7.52 30.71
CA GLY A 257 33.23 6.28 30.93
C GLY A 257 32.66 5.04 30.25
N LEU A 258 31.70 5.16 29.31
CA LEU A 258 31.24 4.02 28.52
C LEU A 258 32.40 3.42 27.71
N PRO A 259 32.71 2.13 27.88
CA PRO A 259 33.77 1.45 27.14
C PRO A 259 33.57 1.53 25.61
N PRO A 260 34.65 1.70 24.82
CA PRO A 260 34.54 1.81 23.37
C PRO A 260 33.89 0.60 22.67
N ASN A 261 34.04 -0.61 23.23
CA ASN A 261 33.43 -1.82 22.70
C ASN A 261 31.90 -1.82 22.84
N GLU A 262 31.36 -1.36 23.96
CA GLU A 262 29.91 -1.20 24.16
C GLU A 262 29.35 -0.06 23.29
N ALA A 263 30.05 1.08 23.24
CA ALA A 263 29.66 2.20 22.38
C ALA A 263 29.59 1.79 20.89
N SER A 264 30.56 1.01 20.42
CA SER A 264 30.58 0.46 19.06
C SER A 264 29.35 -0.40 18.76
N ARG A 265 28.91 -1.24 19.72
CA ARG A 265 27.70 -2.06 19.57
C ARG A 265 26.43 -1.20 19.46
N ILE A 266 26.30 -0.14 20.26
CA ILE A 266 25.13 0.75 20.18
C ILE A 266 25.10 1.49 18.84
N ASN A 267 26.25 1.98 18.37
CA ASN A 267 26.36 2.60 17.04
C ASN A 267 26.02 1.61 15.92
N GLN A 268 26.38 0.33 16.06
CA GLN A 268 25.97 -0.71 15.12
C GLN A 268 24.44 -0.88 15.11
N TYR A 269 23.78 -0.85 16.28
CA TYR A 269 22.32 -0.86 16.34
C TYR A 269 21.68 0.37 15.70
N HIS A 270 22.27 1.56 15.86
CA HIS A 270 21.80 2.76 15.15
C HIS A 270 21.89 2.61 13.63
N TRP A 271 23.01 2.07 13.12
CA TRP A 271 23.15 1.79 11.70
C TRP A 271 22.12 0.76 11.21
N PHE A 272 21.91 -0.33 11.95
CA PHE A 272 20.87 -1.31 11.60
C PHE A 272 19.48 -0.68 11.62
N LEU A 273 19.16 0.16 12.60
CA LEU A 273 17.89 0.88 12.70
C LEU A 273 17.67 1.75 11.46
N GLN A 274 18.67 2.58 11.13
CA GLN A 274 18.65 3.43 9.94
C GLN A 274 18.47 2.60 8.66
N ALA A 275 19.20 1.49 8.52
CA ALA A 275 19.09 0.63 7.35
C ALA A 275 17.67 0.06 7.16
N ARG A 276 16.96 -0.26 8.25
CA ARG A 276 15.55 -0.72 8.16
C ARG A 276 14.59 0.39 7.81
N ILE A 277 14.80 1.58 8.35
CA ILE A 277 14.03 2.78 7.99
C ILE A 277 14.17 3.06 6.49
N GLU A 278 15.41 3.10 5.98
CA GLU A 278 15.67 3.34 4.55
C GLU A 278 15.09 2.25 3.65
N ARG A 279 15.11 0.98 4.09
CA ARG A 279 14.45 -0.11 3.36
C ARG A 279 12.94 0.08 3.28
N LEU A 280 12.28 0.47 4.38
CA LEU A 280 10.85 0.76 4.40
C LEU A 280 10.52 1.98 3.53
N CYS A 281 11.33 3.05 3.58
CA CYS A 281 11.22 4.20 2.68
C CYS A 281 11.35 3.79 1.21
N ASN A 282 12.34 2.96 0.87
CA ASN A 282 12.51 2.44 -0.49
C ASN A 282 11.31 1.62 -0.96
N ILE A 283 10.79 0.74 -0.09
CA ILE A 283 9.57 0.00 -0.36
C ILE A 283 8.41 0.96 -0.61
N LYS A 284 8.29 2.09 0.11
CA LYS A 284 7.22 3.08 -0.12
C LYS A 284 7.40 3.86 -1.44
N MET A 285 8.61 4.34 -1.71
CA MET A 285 8.90 5.27 -2.81
C MET A 285 9.01 4.58 -4.18
N TYR A 286 9.65 3.41 -4.23
CA TYR A 286 9.89 2.67 -5.46
C TYR A 286 8.90 1.51 -5.59
N ARG A 287 8.00 1.61 -6.56
CA ARG A 287 6.93 0.63 -6.79
C ARG A 287 7.19 -0.25 -8.00
N THR A 288 6.24 -1.15 -8.28
CA THR A 288 6.21 -1.89 -9.54
C THR A 288 6.26 -0.93 -10.73
N PRO A 289 6.97 -1.29 -11.82
CA PRO A 289 7.20 -0.39 -12.94
C PRO A 289 5.90 0.23 -13.45
N GLN A 290 5.89 1.56 -13.63
CA GLN A 290 4.70 2.27 -14.12
C GLN A 290 4.30 1.82 -15.54
N ALA A 291 5.28 1.44 -16.37
CA ALA A 291 5.07 1.04 -17.75
C ALA A 291 4.24 -0.24 -17.88
N THR A 292 4.56 -1.28 -17.11
CA THR A 292 3.84 -2.57 -17.16
C THR A 292 2.39 -2.40 -16.75
N ARG A 293 2.14 -1.66 -15.66
CA ARG A 293 0.77 -1.35 -15.19
C ARG A 293 -0.03 -0.56 -16.22
N SER A 294 0.57 0.45 -16.83
CA SER A 294 -0.10 1.28 -17.83
C SER A 294 -0.42 0.47 -19.10
N PHE A 295 0.50 -0.41 -19.50
CA PHE A 295 0.31 -1.36 -20.59
C PHE A 295 -0.86 -2.32 -20.31
N THR A 296 -0.85 -3.04 -19.19
CA THR A 296 -1.94 -3.98 -18.82
C THR A 296 -3.29 -3.28 -18.76
N ARG A 297 -3.36 -2.09 -18.16
CA ARG A 297 -4.60 -1.29 -18.08
C ARG A 297 -5.18 -0.96 -19.44
N LEU A 298 -4.34 -0.51 -20.39
CA LEU A 298 -4.78 -0.19 -21.75
C LEU A 298 -5.18 -1.44 -22.52
N PHE A 299 -4.44 -2.54 -22.36
CA PHE A 299 -4.76 -3.81 -23.02
C PHE A 299 -6.11 -4.37 -22.56
N ILE A 300 -6.42 -4.35 -21.26
CA ILE A 300 -7.73 -4.78 -20.73
C ILE A 300 -8.86 -3.95 -21.35
N LEU A 301 -8.65 -2.66 -21.58
CA LEU A 301 -9.65 -1.77 -22.18
C LEU A 301 -9.85 -2.03 -23.68
N ILE A 302 -8.77 -2.31 -24.41
CA ILE A 302 -8.80 -2.48 -25.88
C ILE A 302 -9.25 -3.88 -26.30
N LEU A 303 -8.95 -4.90 -25.47
CA LEU A 303 -9.17 -6.31 -25.76
C LEU A 303 -10.60 -6.67 -26.20
N PRO A 304 -11.68 -6.10 -25.64
CA PRO A 304 -13.03 -6.42 -26.09
C PRO A 304 -13.33 -6.04 -27.54
N PHE A 305 -12.65 -5.04 -28.12
CA PHE A 305 -12.79 -4.71 -29.54
C PHE A 305 -12.21 -5.79 -30.45
N PHE A 306 -11.15 -6.47 -30.00
CA PHE A 306 -10.53 -7.56 -30.75
C PHE A 306 -11.28 -8.89 -30.57
N TYR A 307 -11.81 -9.16 -29.38
CA TYR A 307 -12.49 -10.42 -29.07
C TYR A 307 -14.00 -10.40 -29.27
N GLY A 308 -14.60 -9.23 -29.53
CA GLY A 308 -16.00 -9.12 -29.95
C GLY A 308 -16.40 -10.10 -31.07
N PRO A 309 -15.64 -10.22 -32.18
CA PRO A 309 -15.91 -11.17 -33.26
C PRO A 309 -15.84 -12.64 -32.85
N TYR A 310 -15.05 -12.98 -31.81
CA TYR A 310 -14.97 -14.32 -31.27
C TYR A 310 -16.27 -14.72 -30.54
N TYR A 311 -16.85 -13.80 -29.78
CA TYR A 311 -18.14 -14.06 -29.12
C TYR A 311 -19.28 -14.24 -30.13
N ILE A 312 -19.23 -13.55 -31.28
CA ILE A 312 -20.17 -13.77 -32.38
C ILE A 312 -19.91 -15.11 -33.07
N TYR A 313 -18.64 -15.44 -33.32
CA TYR A 313 -18.28 -16.76 -33.84
C TYR A 313 -18.84 -17.89 -32.97
N LEU A 314 -18.89 -17.74 -31.64
CA LEU A 314 -19.46 -18.73 -30.73
C LEU A 314 -20.97 -18.93 -30.91
N ILE A 315 -21.70 -17.93 -31.42
CA ILE A 315 -23.12 -18.04 -31.79
C ILE A 315 -23.27 -18.87 -33.07
N ASP A 316 -22.34 -18.70 -34.01
CA ASP A 316 -22.38 -19.29 -35.36
C ASP A 316 -21.72 -20.67 -35.45
N SER A 317 -20.80 -21.02 -34.55
CA SER A 317 -20.01 -22.26 -34.63
C SER A 317 -20.75 -23.48 -34.06
N GLY A 318 -21.18 -24.34 -34.98
CA GLY A 318 -21.26 -25.80 -34.80
C GLY A 318 -22.53 -26.38 -34.22
N ASP A 319 -23.01 -25.89 -33.07
CA ASP A 319 -24.08 -26.58 -32.32
C ASP A 319 -25.40 -25.79 -32.20
N GLY A 320 -25.45 -24.54 -32.68
CA GLY A 320 -26.69 -23.79 -32.90
C GLY A 320 -27.54 -23.44 -31.68
N GLN A 321 -27.01 -23.52 -30.45
CA GLN A 321 -27.77 -23.28 -29.20
C GLN A 321 -27.25 -22.13 -28.32
N THR A 322 -26.18 -21.46 -28.71
CA THR A 322 -25.62 -20.34 -27.94
C THR A 322 -26.37 -19.05 -28.27
N SER A 323 -27.20 -18.61 -27.32
CA SER A 323 -27.97 -17.38 -27.47
C SER A 323 -27.08 -16.13 -27.49
N PHE A 324 -27.57 -15.04 -28.10
CA PHE A 324 -26.93 -13.73 -27.98
C PHE A 324 -26.73 -13.32 -26.51
N ALA A 325 -27.70 -13.65 -25.65
CA ALA A 325 -27.60 -13.42 -24.21
C ALA A 325 -26.39 -14.15 -23.59
N PHE A 326 -26.13 -15.40 -24.00
CA PHE A 326 -24.97 -16.15 -23.54
C PHE A 326 -23.65 -15.48 -23.97
N ALA A 327 -23.53 -15.08 -25.25
CA ALA A 327 -22.34 -14.40 -25.75
C ALA A 327 -22.07 -13.08 -25.03
N LEU A 328 -23.13 -12.29 -24.77
CA LEU A 328 -23.05 -11.03 -24.04
C LEU A 328 -22.63 -11.25 -22.58
N VAL A 329 -23.21 -12.24 -21.88
CA VAL A 329 -22.84 -12.58 -20.51
C VAL A 329 -21.40 -13.09 -20.44
N LEU A 330 -20.97 -13.93 -21.37
CA LEU A 330 -19.59 -14.42 -21.42
C LEU A 330 -18.59 -13.28 -21.63
N SER A 331 -18.90 -12.36 -22.54
CA SER A 331 -18.10 -11.16 -22.80
C SER A 331 -18.02 -10.23 -21.58
N ALA A 332 -19.15 -10.03 -20.89
CA ALA A 332 -19.19 -9.27 -19.64
C ALA A 332 -18.37 -9.95 -18.52
N MET A 333 -18.52 -11.25 -18.33
CA MET A 333 -17.84 -12.03 -17.29
C MET A 333 -16.32 -12.02 -17.47
N THR A 334 -15.85 -12.24 -18.70
CA THR A 334 -14.40 -12.23 -19.02
C THR A 334 -13.79 -10.85 -18.77
N SER A 335 -14.47 -9.78 -19.18
CA SER A 335 -14.06 -8.41 -18.93
C SER A 335 -14.03 -8.04 -17.45
N ILE A 336 -15.08 -8.40 -16.69
CA ILE A 336 -15.14 -8.22 -15.23
C ILE A 336 -14.01 -8.98 -14.53
N THR A 337 -13.72 -10.20 -14.98
CA THR A 337 -12.66 -11.03 -14.40
C THR A 337 -11.28 -10.39 -14.61
N MET A 338 -10.99 -9.96 -15.85
CA MET A 338 -9.71 -9.32 -16.17
C MET A 338 -9.48 -8.02 -15.39
N ILE A 339 -10.48 -7.13 -15.37
CA ILE A 339 -10.36 -5.87 -14.63
C ILE A 339 -10.39 -6.09 -13.11
N GLY A 340 -11.10 -7.12 -12.63
CA GLY A 340 -11.11 -7.51 -11.22
C GLY A 340 -9.72 -7.94 -10.74
N ILE A 341 -9.05 -8.81 -11.48
CA ILE A 341 -7.67 -9.24 -11.19
C ILE A 341 -6.71 -8.04 -11.20
N PHE A 342 -6.84 -7.14 -12.18
CA PHE A 342 -6.03 -5.92 -12.24
C PHE A 342 -6.27 -4.98 -11.05
N ASN A 343 -7.51 -4.88 -10.56
CA ASN A 343 -7.81 -4.07 -9.39
C ASN A 343 -7.25 -4.69 -8.10
N VAL A 344 -7.23 -6.03 -7.99
CA VAL A 344 -6.52 -6.73 -6.91
C VAL A 344 -5.02 -6.43 -6.96
N GLU A 345 -4.40 -6.51 -8.14
CA GLU A 345 -2.98 -6.14 -8.31
C GLU A 345 -2.71 -4.72 -7.81
N LYS A 346 -3.56 -3.76 -8.21
CA LYS A 346 -3.45 -2.37 -7.80
C LYS A 346 -3.62 -2.17 -6.29
N ALA A 347 -4.54 -2.90 -5.66
CA ALA A 347 -4.79 -2.84 -4.23
C ALA A 347 -3.62 -3.40 -3.41
N LEU A 348 -2.90 -4.40 -3.94
CA LEU A 348 -1.73 -5.00 -3.29
C LEU A 348 -0.43 -4.21 -3.52
N GLU A 349 -0.44 -3.22 -4.40
CA GLU A 349 0.78 -2.54 -4.86
C GLU A 349 1.45 -1.69 -3.77
N ASP A 350 0.68 -0.99 -2.94
CA ASP A 350 1.20 -0.23 -1.80
C ASP A 350 0.85 -0.98 -0.51
N PRO A 351 1.82 -1.68 0.12
CA PRO A 351 1.54 -2.47 1.31
C PRO A 351 1.18 -1.62 2.53
N PHE A 352 1.35 -0.29 2.45
CA PHE A 352 1.20 0.62 3.58
C PHE A 352 -0.14 1.38 3.58
N THR A 353 -0.94 1.23 2.53
CA THR A 353 -2.25 1.87 2.42
C THR A 353 -3.38 0.91 2.75
N GLU A 354 -4.47 1.44 3.31
CA GLU A 354 -5.71 0.70 3.58
C GLU A 354 -6.55 0.45 2.32
N GLU A 355 -6.08 0.88 1.13
CA GLU A 355 -6.74 0.55 -0.15
C GLU A 355 -6.79 -0.98 -0.38
N GLY A 356 -5.82 -1.72 0.15
CA GLY A 356 -5.81 -3.18 0.17
C GLY A 356 -6.35 -3.72 1.49
N LEU A 357 -7.32 -4.63 1.42
CA LEU A 357 -7.86 -5.35 2.60
C LEU A 357 -6.76 -6.11 3.36
N ASP A 358 -5.70 -6.49 2.67
CA ASP A 358 -4.56 -7.24 3.20
C ASP A 358 -3.31 -6.38 3.43
N GLY A 359 -3.44 -5.05 3.48
CA GLY A 359 -2.34 -4.14 3.78
C GLY A 359 -1.67 -4.43 5.14
N VAL A 360 -0.43 -3.96 5.29
CA VAL A 360 0.27 -3.98 6.58
C VAL A 360 -0.46 -3.04 7.53
N GLN A 361 -0.90 -3.56 8.68
CA GLN A 361 -1.54 -2.77 9.74
C GLN A 361 -0.52 -1.91 10.49
N ILE A 362 -0.05 -0.83 9.86
CA ILE A 362 1.00 0.04 10.41
C ILE A 362 0.55 0.65 11.74
N ASP A 363 -0.70 1.07 11.87
CA ASP A 363 -1.24 1.69 13.09
C ASP A 363 -1.04 0.77 14.29
N VAL A 364 -1.42 -0.50 14.12
CA VAL A 364 -1.25 -1.56 15.13
C VAL A 364 0.24 -1.83 15.40
N ALA A 365 1.06 -1.87 14.35
CA ALA A 365 2.48 -2.14 14.49
C ALA A 365 3.22 -1.04 15.25
N ILE A 366 3.00 0.23 14.90
CA ILE A 366 3.60 1.39 15.57
C ILE A 366 3.08 1.50 17.01
N HIS A 367 1.79 1.28 17.24
CA HIS A 367 1.24 1.24 18.59
C HIS A 367 1.91 0.14 19.45
N ARG A 368 2.13 -1.06 18.89
CA ARG A 368 2.89 -2.13 19.56
C ARG A 368 4.36 -1.79 19.81
N ILE A 369 4.98 -0.92 19.00
CA ILE A 369 6.34 -0.41 19.25
C ILE A 369 6.32 0.58 20.42
N PHE A 370 5.34 1.50 20.42
CA PHE A 370 5.15 2.46 21.49
C PHE A 370 4.89 1.79 22.83
N ASN A 371 4.01 0.78 22.89
CA ASN A 371 3.78 0.01 24.11
C ASN A 371 5.04 -0.73 24.58
N ALA A 372 5.89 -1.19 23.65
CA ALA A 372 7.17 -1.78 24.02
C ALA A 372 8.13 -0.73 24.63
N PHE A 373 8.16 0.49 24.09
CA PHE A 373 8.94 1.58 24.68
C PHE A 373 8.43 1.98 26.06
N ASP A 374 7.11 2.00 26.25
CA ASP A 374 6.47 2.25 27.55
C ASP A 374 6.77 1.14 28.57
N ALA A 375 6.82 -0.11 28.14
CA ALA A 375 7.21 -1.23 28.99
C ALA A 375 8.71 -1.18 29.39
N ILE A 376 9.59 -0.75 28.47
CA ILE A 376 11.05 -0.63 28.74
C ILE A 376 11.34 0.54 29.69
N TYR A 377 10.69 1.68 29.48
CA TYR A 377 10.88 2.87 30.31
C TYR A 377 9.52 3.56 30.49
N PRO A 378 8.78 3.29 31.57
CA PRO A 378 7.46 3.88 31.81
C PRO A 378 7.52 5.41 31.79
N THR A 379 6.57 6.05 31.12
CA THR A 379 6.32 7.49 31.32
C THR A 379 5.76 7.66 32.73
N SER A 380 6.46 8.43 33.56
CA SER A 380 6.01 8.84 34.90
C SER A 380 4.81 9.77 34.83
#